data_AF-A0A8J7XGI5-F1
#
_entry.id   AF-A0A8J7XGI5-F1
#
_cell.length_a   1.000
_cell.length_b   1.000
_cell.length_c   1.000
_cell.angle_alpha   90.00
_cell.angle_beta   90.00
_cell.angle_gamma   90.00
#
_symmetry.space_group_name_H-M   'P 1'
#
loop_
_entity.id
_entity.type
_entity.pdbx_description
1 polymer ?
#
loop_
_entity_poly.entity_id
_entity_poly.type
_entity_poly.pdbx_seq_one_letter_code
_entity_poly.pdbx_strand_id
1 'polypeptide(L)'
;MAPFDALEEEFFESYLQRYPQYASYLGYTNYDTEMSSGKLEDYKKGIEQNKYFLTQFQNLDESQLNFDEKITRRLAIHRLQIWLFMSERLEHYLKDPDCASG
;
A
#
# COMPACT_ATOMS: atom_id res chain seq x y z
N MET A 1 -7.71 -1.44 20.41
CA MET A 1 -6.69 -0.96 19.46
C MET A 1 -6.95 0.49 19.18
N ALA A 2 -5.94 1.36 19.16
CA ALA A 2 -6.17 2.75 18.78
C ALA A 2 -6.56 2.81 17.28
N PRO A 3 -7.33 3.82 16.84
CA PRO A 3 -7.67 3.96 15.42
C PRO A 3 -6.45 4.06 14.50
N PHE A 4 -5.34 4.62 15.00
CA PHE A 4 -4.07 4.67 14.26
C PHE A 4 -3.48 3.27 14.05
N ASP A 5 -3.29 2.51 15.13
CA ASP A 5 -2.72 1.15 15.09
C ASP A 5 -3.50 0.24 14.13
N ALA A 6 -4.83 0.33 14.17
CA ALA A 6 -5.70 -0.45 13.30
C ALA A 6 -5.51 -0.12 11.82
N LEU A 7 -5.37 1.16 11.49
CA LEU A 7 -5.14 1.60 10.13
C LEU A 7 -3.73 1.24 9.64
N GLU A 8 -2.73 1.35 10.51
CA GLU A 8 -1.35 0.96 10.20
C GLU A 8 -1.25 -0.54 9.92
N GLU A 9 -1.85 -1.37 10.78
CA GLU A 9 -1.89 -2.83 10.60
C GLU A 9 -2.61 -3.21 9.32
N GLU A 10 -3.79 -2.64 9.06
CA GLU A 10 -4.54 -2.89 7.83
C GLU A 10 -3.75 -2.48 6.58
N PHE A 11 -3.09 -1.32 6.61
CA PHE A 11 -2.24 -0.86 5.52
C PHE A 11 -1.08 -1.82 5.28
N PHE A 12 -0.39 -2.22 6.34
CA PHE A 12 0.77 -3.08 6.25
C PHE A 12 0.40 -4.49 5.75
N GLU A 13 -0.64 -5.11 6.30
CA GLU A 13 -1.13 -6.42 5.82
C GLU A 13 -1.58 -6.36 4.36
N SER A 14 -2.29 -5.31 3.96
CA SER A 14 -2.68 -5.14 2.55
C SER A 14 -1.48 -5.00 1.61
N TYR A 15 -0.38 -4.40 2.10
CA TYR A 15 0.87 -4.28 1.36
C TYR A 15 1.56 -5.62 1.22
N LEU A 16 1.68 -6.40 2.30
CA LEU A 16 2.29 -7.73 2.27
C LEU A 16 1.52 -8.68 1.34
N GLN A 17 0.19 -8.68 1.42
CA GLN A 17 -0.65 -9.49 0.55
C GLN A 17 -0.50 -9.12 -0.94
N ARG A 18 -0.38 -7.83 -1.26
CA ARG A 18 -0.22 -7.39 -2.66
C ARG A 18 1.17 -7.69 -3.20
N TYR A 19 2.18 -7.70 -2.33
CA TYR A 19 3.56 -7.91 -2.70
C TYR A 19 4.22 -9.04 -1.90
N PRO A 20 3.79 -10.31 -2.11
CA PRO A 20 4.29 -11.47 -1.36
C PRO A 20 5.81 -11.59 -1.29
N GLN A 21 6.51 -11.28 -2.38
CA GLN A 21 7.97 -11.31 -2.43
C GLN A 21 8.64 -10.32 -1.45
N TYR A 22 8.00 -9.18 -1.18
CA TYR A 22 8.49 -8.25 -0.16
C TYR A 22 8.20 -8.76 1.24
N ALA A 23 7.09 -9.49 1.44
CA ALA A 23 6.81 -10.15 2.70
C ALA A 23 7.92 -11.15 3.05
N SER A 24 8.29 -12.04 2.13
CA SER A 24 9.41 -12.98 2.33
C SER A 24 10.74 -12.26 2.58
N TYR A 25 11.04 -11.19 1.82
CA TYR A 25 12.26 -10.38 2.03
C TYR A 25 12.33 -9.76 3.43
N LEU A 26 11.19 -9.35 3.98
CA LEU A 26 11.08 -8.78 5.33
C LEU A 26 10.98 -9.84 6.43
N GLY A 27 10.98 -11.14 6.08
CA GLY A 27 10.91 -12.25 7.02
C GLY A 27 9.49 -12.70 7.39
N TYR A 28 8.47 -12.24 6.67
CA TYR A 28 7.08 -12.68 6.83
C TYR A 28 6.81 -13.88 5.94
N THR A 29 6.62 -15.05 6.55
CA THR A 29 6.48 -16.33 5.82
C THR A 29 5.06 -16.64 5.37
N ASN A 30 4.07 -15.81 5.76
CA ASN A 30 2.65 -16.07 5.52
C ASN A 30 2.27 -16.10 4.03
N TYR A 31 3.12 -15.51 3.17
CA TYR A 31 2.88 -15.38 1.74
C TYR A 31 3.96 -16.07 0.87
N ASP A 32 4.80 -16.93 1.45
CA ASP A 32 5.96 -17.54 0.76
C ASP A 32 5.58 -18.42 -0.46
N THR A 33 4.33 -18.89 -0.51
CA THR A 33 3.81 -19.68 -1.63
C THR A 33 3.10 -18.85 -2.70
N GLU A 34 3.04 -17.53 -2.53
CA GLU A 34 2.28 -16.62 -3.39
C GLU A 34 3.20 -15.80 -4.29
N MET A 35 2.64 -15.29 -5.39
CA MET A 35 3.29 -14.30 -6.25
C MET A 35 2.35 -13.13 -6.49
N SER A 36 2.93 -11.95 -6.72
CA SER A 36 2.17 -10.77 -7.14
C SER A 36 1.36 -11.08 -8.40
N SER A 37 0.12 -10.61 -8.46
CA SER A 37 -0.66 -10.70 -9.70
C SER A 37 -0.19 -9.67 -10.72
N GLY A 38 0.01 -10.11 -11.97
CA GLY A 38 0.27 -9.24 -13.12
C GLY A 38 -0.99 -8.74 -13.83
N LYS A 39 -2.20 -9.07 -13.34
CA LYS A 39 -3.45 -8.70 -14.04
C LYS A 39 -3.79 -7.22 -13.86
N LEU A 40 -4.24 -6.58 -14.93
CA LEU A 40 -4.65 -5.16 -14.93
C LEU A 40 -5.67 -4.82 -13.84
N GLU A 41 -6.68 -5.68 -13.63
CA GLU A 41 -7.71 -5.42 -12.63
C GLU A 41 -7.18 -5.44 -11.19
N ASP A 42 -6.13 -6.24 -10.92
CA ASP A 42 -5.49 -6.26 -9.61
C ASP A 42 -4.66 -4.99 -9.37
N TYR A 43 -4.03 -4.43 -10.42
CA TYR A 43 -3.40 -3.10 -10.33
C TYR A 43 -4.43 -2.01 -10.05
N LYS A 44 -5.57 -1.99 -10.76
CA LYS A 44 -6.66 -1.03 -10.52
C LYS A 44 -7.19 -1.12 -9.10
N LYS A 45 -7.44 -2.35 -8.61
CA LYS A 45 -7.83 -2.58 -7.22
C LYS A 45 -6.79 -2.04 -6.25
N GLY A 46 -5.51 -2.23 -6.55
CA GLY A 46 -4.41 -1.68 -5.75
C GLY A 46 -4.36 -0.16 -5.71
N ILE A 47 -4.68 0.52 -6.83
CA ILE A 47 -4.80 1.99 -6.90
C ILE A 47 -5.92 2.48 -5.98
N GLU A 48 -7.10 1.88 -6.07
CA GLU A 48 -8.25 2.26 -5.24
C GLU A 48 -7.99 2.01 -3.74
N GLN A 49 -7.33 0.91 -3.40
CA GLN A 49 -6.87 0.67 -2.03
C GLN A 49 -5.86 1.75 -1.56
N ASN A 50 -4.91 2.16 -2.41
CA ASN A 50 -3.97 3.22 -2.05
C ASN A 50 -4.70 4.58 -1.83
N LYS A 51 -5.72 4.90 -2.62
CA LYS A 51 -6.56 6.10 -2.42
C LYS A 51 -7.32 6.05 -1.11
N TYR A 52 -7.87 4.87 -0.78
CA TYR A 52 -8.55 4.63 0.48
C TYR A 52 -7.62 4.94 1.66
N PHE A 53 -6.44 4.28 1.73
CA PHE A 53 -5.50 4.50 2.82
C PHE A 53 -5.01 5.94 2.89
N LEU A 54 -4.75 6.58 1.74
CA LEU A 54 -4.31 7.98 1.73
C LEU A 54 -5.35 8.88 2.39
N THR A 55 -6.63 8.67 2.06
CA THR A 55 -7.75 9.40 2.64
C THR A 55 -7.86 9.13 4.13
N GLN A 56 -7.77 7.86 4.56
CA GLN A 56 -7.84 7.51 5.99
C GLN A 56 -6.70 8.17 6.78
N PHE A 57 -5.45 8.06 6.32
CA PHE A 57 -4.31 8.70 7.00
C PHE A 57 -4.44 10.23 7.02
N GLN A 58 -4.92 10.85 5.94
CA GLN A 58 -5.15 12.31 5.91
C GLN A 58 -6.22 12.76 6.91
N ASN A 59 -7.28 11.97 7.10
CA ASN A 59 -8.40 12.29 7.98
C ASN A 59 -8.11 12.07 9.48
N LEU A 60 -7.02 11.40 9.84
CA LEU A 60 -6.61 11.28 11.24
C LEU A 60 -6.25 12.65 11.82
N ASP A 61 -6.82 12.96 12.99
CA ASP A 61 -6.49 14.16 13.75
C ASP A 61 -5.07 14.07 14.32
N GLU A 62 -4.14 14.81 13.72
CA GLU A 62 -2.74 14.84 14.12
C GLU A 62 -2.55 15.29 15.59
N SER A 63 -3.50 16.03 16.17
CA SER A 63 -3.41 16.46 17.57
C SER A 63 -3.54 15.30 18.57
N GLN A 64 -4.22 14.22 18.16
CA GLN A 64 -4.43 13.01 18.97
C GLN A 64 -3.28 12.00 18.85
N LEU A 65 -2.32 12.25 17.95
CA LEU A 65 -1.22 11.33 17.70
C LEU A 65 0.01 11.65 18.56
N ASN A 66 0.68 10.60 19.01
CA ASN A 66 2.00 10.70 19.62
C ASN A 66 3.09 11.03 18.56
N PHE A 67 4.34 11.23 19.00
CA PHE A 67 5.42 11.63 18.11
C PHE A 67 5.72 10.61 17.01
N ASP A 68 5.78 9.32 17.36
CA ASP A 68 6.12 8.25 16.42
C ASP A 68 4.97 8.06 15.41
N GLU A 69 3.72 8.07 15.89
CA GLU A 69 2.53 8.00 15.02
C GLU A 69 2.48 9.16 14.03
N LYS A 70 2.88 10.37 14.43
CA LYS A 70 2.98 11.53 13.53
C LYS A 70 4.00 11.30 12.43
N ILE A 71 5.15 10.72 12.75
CA ILE A 71 6.18 10.40 11.76
C ILE A 71 5.66 9.33 10.81
N THR A 72 5.14 8.23 11.34
CA THR A 72 4.59 7.12 10.56
C THR A 72 3.47 7.59 9.64
N ARG A 73 2.53 8.41 10.14
CA ARG A 73 1.48 9.04 9.31
C ARG A 73 2.06 9.81 8.13
N ARG A 74 3.08 10.64 8.37
CA ARG A 74 3.72 11.45 7.30
C ARG A 74 4.41 10.56 6.27
N LEU A 75 5.10 9.51 6.71
CA LEU A 75 5.74 8.54 5.83
C LEU A 75 4.71 7.77 4.99
N ALA A 76 3.62 7.31 5.60
CA ALA A 76 2.54 6.61 4.91
C ALA A 76 1.90 7.50 3.83
N ILE A 77 1.52 8.74 4.18
CA ILE A 77 0.96 9.71 3.24
C ILE A 77 1.92 9.95 2.06
N HIS A 78 3.20 10.21 2.36
CA HIS A 78 4.18 10.48 1.31
C HIS A 78 4.39 9.27 0.39
N ARG A 79 4.48 8.07 0.96
CA ARG A 79 4.63 6.82 0.20
C ARG A 79 3.43 6.56 -0.70
N LEU A 80 2.22 6.73 -0.19
CA LEU A 80 0.97 6.55 -0.94
C LEU A 80 0.86 7.55 -2.08
N GLN A 81 1.24 8.81 -1.87
CA GLN A 81 1.29 9.82 -2.94
C GLN A 81 2.26 9.43 -4.06
N ILE A 82 3.45 8.92 -3.71
CA ILE A 82 4.40 8.42 -4.71
C ILE A 82 3.80 7.25 -5.49
N TRP A 83 3.22 6.27 -4.82
CA TRP A 83 2.60 5.13 -5.50
C TRP A 83 1.46 5.53 -6.42
N LEU A 84 0.58 6.44 -5.98
CA LEU A 84 -0.50 6.96 -6.82
C LEU A 84 0.04 7.75 -8.01
N PHE A 85 1.10 8.54 -7.82
CA PHE A 85 1.76 9.21 -8.94
C PHE A 85 2.32 8.21 -9.96
N MET A 86 3.02 7.17 -9.50
CA MET A 86 3.58 6.13 -10.38
C MET A 86 2.47 5.39 -11.15
N SER A 87 1.34 5.11 -10.50
CA SER A 87 0.26 4.36 -11.12
C SER A 87 -0.67 5.20 -11.98
N GLU A 88 -1.12 6.36 -11.52
CA GLU A 88 -2.14 7.16 -12.22
C GLU A 88 -1.55 8.14 -13.23
N ARG A 89 -0.30 8.59 -13.01
CA ARG A 89 0.32 9.60 -13.88
C ARG A 89 1.37 9.02 -14.81
N LEU A 90 2.13 8.02 -14.35
CA LEU A 90 3.12 7.35 -15.19
C LEU A 90 2.62 6.03 -15.77
N GLU A 91 1.47 5.54 -15.31
CA GLU A 91 0.89 4.26 -15.72
C GLU A 91 1.92 3.14 -15.70
N HIS A 92 2.76 3.12 -14.65
CA HIS A 92 3.95 2.28 -14.62
C HIS A 92 3.62 0.79 -14.79
N TYR A 93 2.43 0.37 -14.37
CA TYR A 93 1.93 -1.00 -14.54
C TYR A 93 1.82 -1.41 -16.02
N LEU A 94 1.63 -0.49 -16.98
CA LEU A 94 1.63 -0.79 -18.42
C LEU A 94 3.02 -1.18 -18.95
N LYS A 95 4.08 -0.94 -18.18
CA LYS A 95 5.45 -1.38 -18.51
C LYS A 95 5.70 -2.82 -18.06
N ASP A 96 4.79 -3.41 -17.30
CA ASP A 96 4.83 -4.82 -16.97
C ASP A 96 4.28 -5.64 -18.16
N PRO A 97 5.10 -6.49 -18.79
CA PRO A 97 4.67 -7.30 -19.93
C PRO A 97 3.52 -8.27 -19.58
N ASP A 98 3.42 -8.70 -18.32
CA ASP A 98 2.35 -9.58 -17.85
C ASP A 98 1.01 -8.83 -17.77
N CYS A 99 1.04 -7.51 -17.56
CA CYS A 99 -0.15 -6.66 -17.58
C CYS A 99 -0.67 -6.38 -18.98
N ALA A 100 0.22 -6.31 -19.98
CA ALA A 100 -0.14 -5.99 -21.36
C ALA A 100 -0.76 -7.17 -22.14
N SER A 101 -0.70 -8.37 -21.57
CA SER A 101 -1.14 -9.63 -22.21
C SER A 101 -2.42 -10.21 -21.61
N GLY A 102 -3.04 -9.51 -20.64
CA GLY A 102 -4.29 -9.88 -19.96
C GLY A 102 -5.55 -9.23 -20.53
#